data_AF-A0AAV1RBZ0-F1
#
_entry.id   AF-A0AAV1RBZ0-F1
#
_cell.length_a   1.000
_cell.length_b   1.000
_cell.length_c   1.000
_cell.angle_alpha   90.00
_cell.angle_beta   90.00
_cell.angle_gamma   90.00
#
_symmetry.space_group_name_H-M   'P 1'
#
loop_
_entity.id
_entity.type
_entity.pdbx_description
1 polymer ?
#
loop_
_entity_poly.entity_id
_entity_poly.type
_entity_poly.pdbx_seq_one_letter_code
_entity_poly.pdbx_strand_id
1 'polypeptide(L)'
;MDSKRLALPDQLLAPRRKSFLLWVGASLIMLSLLFLATPFKGRIVTPFVQGFNSVTLNSSLVSWPFSHFPSSRNSTTSSPTNVGVVVLEKTHVGNFSEIRQNGSFGYEQAPALPKSLEGRSGNFTDSGGDGRAFERPHLGIGEIGNASLSSIVDDADAKRSTEGKSVENFIAENKNEGNEEIGKFPGGGGEQGEDNTVSFEKCDIFDGKWVRDDSKPYYPPGSCPYVDKDFDCHLNGRPDDGFVKWKWQPNGCDIPSLNATDFLERLRGKKLVFVGDSLNRNMWESLVCILRNSIRKKKRVYEISGRREFKKKGFYSFRFEDYKCTVDFVSSPFLVRESSFKSRNGTLETLRLDLMDQTTSMYHDADVLVFNTGHWWTHEKTSRGEDYYQEGNYVHQRLKVLEAYKRALLTWARWIDKNIDSNRTMVFFRGYSVTHFRGGLWSSGGQCHKETEPIFNTSYLGKYPSKMRALQHVLQEIKTPIVYLNISRLTAYRKDAHPSIYRMAYKTAEERTAAERSQDCSHWCLPGVPDTWNELLYASMLKVGLGSWKK
;
A
#
# COMPACT_ATOMS: atom_id res chain seq x y z
N MET A 1 -41.05 53.93 21.88
CA MET A 1 -41.95 55.06 21.56
C MET A 1 -42.96 54.57 20.55
N ASP A 2 -44.23 54.95 20.75
CA ASP A 2 -45.41 54.24 20.24
C ASP A 2 -46.09 54.83 19.00
N SER A 3 -47.02 54.02 18.47
CA SER A 3 -48.26 54.36 17.72
C SER A 3 -48.25 54.15 16.20
N LYS A 4 -49.32 53.67 15.55
CA LYS A 4 -50.63 53.03 15.90
C LYS A 4 -51.13 52.35 14.60
N ARG A 5 -51.40 51.04 14.52
CA ARG A 5 -52.68 50.30 14.74
C ARG A 5 -53.95 50.76 13.97
N LEU A 6 -54.60 49.78 13.31
CA LEU A 6 -56.04 49.56 12.98
C LEU A 6 -56.25 49.20 11.47
N ALA A 7 -57.11 48.27 11.03
CA ALA A 7 -57.95 47.25 11.70
C ALA A 7 -58.35 46.09 10.73
N LEU A 8 -58.91 45.00 11.26
CA LEU A 8 -59.54 43.84 10.55
C LEU A 8 -61.09 43.89 10.69
N PRO A 9 -61.88 43.08 9.96
CA PRO A 9 -62.47 41.82 10.50
C PRO A 9 -62.58 40.64 9.47
N ASP A 10 -62.39 39.36 9.84
CA ASP A 10 -63.37 38.31 10.28
C ASP A 10 -64.51 37.97 9.28
N GLN A 11 -65.02 36.73 9.07
CA GLN A 11 -64.66 35.32 9.41
C GLN A 11 -65.57 34.33 8.61
N LEU A 12 -65.24 33.02 8.51
CA LEU A 12 -66.14 31.81 8.62
C LEU A 12 -65.76 30.54 7.78
N LEU A 13 -65.20 29.54 8.48
CA LEU A 13 -65.45 28.06 8.48
C LEU A 13 -65.90 27.24 7.22
N ALA A 14 -64.97 26.39 6.73
CA ALA A 14 -65.00 24.89 6.57
C ALA A 14 -66.27 24.12 6.07
N PRO A 15 -66.15 23.04 5.24
CA PRO A 15 -65.61 21.73 5.70
C PRO A 15 -64.86 20.81 4.68
N ARG A 16 -64.36 19.67 5.18
CA ARG A 16 -63.59 18.59 4.48
C ARG A 16 -64.46 17.63 3.63
N ARG A 17 -63.95 17.11 2.49
CA ARG A 17 -63.63 15.65 2.26
C ARG A 17 -63.38 15.21 0.79
N LYS A 18 -62.37 14.34 0.64
CA LYS A 18 -62.25 13.17 -0.28
C LYS A 18 -62.03 13.33 -1.81
N SER A 19 -61.18 12.40 -2.29
CA SER A 19 -61.14 11.77 -3.63
C SER A 19 -60.55 12.54 -4.82
N PHE A 20 -59.29 12.23 -5.15
CA PHE A 20 -58.77 12.32 -6.52
C PHE A 20 -58.10 11.00 -6.89
N LEU A 21 -58.88 10.13 -7.53
CA LEU A 21 -58.44 8.87 -8.13
C LEU A 21 -59.14 8.80 -9.49
N LEU A 22 -58.46 9.30 -10.53
CA LEU A 22 -58.76 9.22 -11.97
C LEU A 22 -57.92 10.30 -12.66
N TRP A 23 -56.77 9.92 -13.23
CA TRP A 23 -56.12 10.48 -14.43
C TRP A 23 -54.73 9.84 -14.62
N VAL A 24 -54.70 8.49 -14.66
CA VAL A 24 -53.59 7.69 -15.17
C VAL A 24 -54.19 6.71 -16.16
N GLY A 25 -54.10 7.02 -17.47
CA GLY A 25 -54.74 6.19 -18.50
C GLY A 25 -55.02 6.84 -19.85
N ALA A 26 -54.19 7.78 -20.34
CA ALA A 26 -54.43 8.43 -21.64
C ALA A 26 -53.16 8.92 -22.39
N SER A 27 -51.95 8.46 -22.07
CA SER A 27 -50.71 8.96 -22.72
C SER A 27 -49.66 7.91 -23.11
N LEU A 28 -49.99 6.61 -23.07
CA LEU A 28 -49.05 5.53 -23.43
C LEU A 28 -49.37 4.82 -24.76
N ILE A 29 -50.39 5.26 -25.51
CA ILE A 29 -50.82 4.61 -26.76
C ILE A 29 -50.33 5.38 -28.03
N MET A 30 -49.88 6.63 -27.90
CA MET A 30 -49.47 7.47 -29.03
C MET A 30 -47.96 7.43 -29.37
N LEU A 31 -47.10 6.79 -28.55
CA LEU A 31 -45.66 6.66 -28.86
C LEU A 31 -45.30 5.38 -29.62
N SER A 32 -46.16 4.37 -29.62
CA SER A 32 -45.90 3.03 -30.19
C SER A 32 -46.16 2.92 -31.70
N LEU A 33 -46.72 3.95 -32.35
CA LEU A 33 -47.08 3.93 -33.78
C LEU A 33 -46.13 4.72 -34.70
N LEU A 34 -45.08 5.36 -34.16
CA LEU A 34 -44.13 6.17 -34.94
C LEU A 34 -42.83 5.45 -35.34
N PHE A 35 -42.68 4.16 -35.01
CA PHE A 35 -41.49 3.34 -35.37
C PHE A 35 -41.72 2.31 -36.48
N LEU A 36 -42.88 2.34 -37.16
CA LEU A 36 -43.27 1.35 -38.18
C LEU A 36 -43.66 1.97 -39.54
N ALA A 37 -42.91 2.96 -40.03
CA ALA A 37 -43.04 3.44 -41.41
C ALA A 37 -41.79 4.16 -41.94
N THR A 38 -40.88 3.43 -42.62
CA THR A 38 -40.31 3.71 -43.96
C THR A 38 -38.95 3.00 -44.19
N PRO A 39 -38.69 2.41 -45.38
CA PRO A 39 -37.44 1.70 -45.67
C PRO A 39 -36.51 2.48 -46.62
N PHE A 40 -35.19 2.33 -46.47
CA PHE A 40 -34.23 2.67 -47.53
C PHE A 40 -33.06 1.68 -47.58
N LYS A 41 -32.69 1.27 -48.81
CA LYS A 41 -31.57 0.34 -49.09
C LYS A 41 -30.24 1.11 -49.15
N GLY A 42 -29.19 0.54 -48.56
CA GLY A 42 -27.80 1.01 -48.70
C GLY A 42 -26.81 -0.13 -48.48
N ARG A 43 -25.85 -0.31 -49.39
CA ARG A 43 -24.91 -1.44 -49.44
C ARG A 43 -23.57 -1.01 -48.83
N ILE A 44 -23.11 -1.66 -47.76
CA ILE A 44 -21.79 -1.39 -47.15
C ILE A 44 -20.98 -2.69 -47.00
N VAL A 45 -19.68 -2.55 -47.23
CA VAL A 45 -18.67 -3.61 -47.32
C VAL A 45 -18.26 -4.12 -45.94
N THR A 46 -17.99 -5.42 -45.82
CA THR A 46 -17.47 -6.08 -44.61
C THR A 46 -15.97 -5.85 -44.43
N PRO A 47 -15.51 -5.52 -43.21
CA PRO A 47 -14.19 -5.91 -42.73
C PRO A 47 -14.28 -7.15 -41.83
N PHE A 48 -13.30 -8.04 -41.98
CA PHE A 48 -13.20 -9.30 -41.26
C PHE A 48 -12.77 -9.07 -39.80
N VAL A 49 -13.59 -9.50 -38.82
CA VAL A 49 -13.22 -9.48 -37.40
C VAL A 49 -13.25 -10.91 -36.88
N GLN A 50 -12.08 -11.47 -36.58
CA GLN A 50 -11.98 -12.77 -35.91
C GLN A 50 -12.49 -12.65 -34.46
N GLY A 51 -13.29 -13.62 -34.04
CA GLY A 51 -14.04 -13.54 -32.79
C GLY A 51 -13.17 -13.70 -31.54
N PHE A 52 -13.41 -12.85 -30.56
CA PHE A 52 -13.05 -13.14 -29.16
C PHE A 52 -14.11 -14.09 -28.59
N ASN A 53 -13.71 -15.33 -28.27
CA ASN A 53 -14.56 -16.23 -27.49
C ASN A 53 -14.74 -15.66 -26.07
N SER A 54 -15.98 -15.40 -25.67
CA SER A 54 -16.31 -15.03 -24.30
C SER A 54 -16.11 -16.22 -23.36
N VAL A 55 -15.02 -16.22 -22.58
CA VAL A 55 -14.88 -17.16 -21.46
C VAL A 55 -15.80 -16.68 -20.32
N THR A 56 -16.90 -17.40 -20.14
CA THR A 56 -17.84 -17.20 -19.03
C THR A 56 -17.18 -17.59 -17.71
N LEU A 57 -16.62 -16.60 -17.01
CA LEU A 57 -16.16 -16.76 -15.63
C LEU A 57 -17.34 -16.90 -14.68
N ASN A 58 -17.69 -18.16 -14.37
CA ASN A 58 -18.60 -18.50 -13.27
C ASN A 58 -17.91 -18.21 -11.91
N SER A 59 -17.91 -16.95 -11.48
CA SER A 59 -17.51 -16.57 -10.13
C SER A 59 -18.72 -16.57 -9.19
N SER A 60 -18.76 -17.51 -8.26
CA SER A 60 -19.70 -17.49 -7.14
C SER A 60 -19.47 -16.23 -6.30
N LEU A 61 -20.41 -15.30 -6.34
CA LEU A 61 -20.36 -14.02 -5.63
C LEU A 61 -20.55 -14.22 -4.12
N VAL A 62 -19.46 -14.33 -3.37
CA VAL A 62 -19.47 -14.19 -1.91
C VAL A 62 -19.24 -12.73 -1.56
N SER A 63 -20.31 -12.04 -1.20
CA SER A 63 -20.29 -10.64 -0.76
C SER A 63 -19.86 -10.57 0.70
N TRP A 64 -18.73 -9.90 0.98
CA TRP A 64 -18.25 -9.69 2.36
C TRP A 64 -18.76 -8.35 2.93
N PRO A 65 -19.54 -8.35 4.03
CA PRO A 65 -19.95 -7.13 4.71
C PRO A 65 -18.93 -6.73 5.79
N PHE A 66 -18.29 -5.57 5.65
CA PHE A 66 -17.49 -4.96 6.72
C PHE A 66 -18.00 -3.56 7.09
N SER A 67 -19.19 -3.52 7.71
CA SER A 67 -19.61 -2.41 8.58
C SER A 67 -20.96 -2.73 9.25
N HIS A 68 -20.95 -3.19 10.51
CA HIS A 68 -21.93 -2.84 11.55
C HIS A 68 -21.48 -3.44 12.90
N PHE A 69 -21.35 -2.60 13.92
CA PHE A 69 -21.38 -3.02 15.33
C PHE A 69 -22.79 -2.74 15.89
N PRO A 70 -23.26 -3.50 16.90
CA PRO A 70 -24.66 -3.47 17.31
C PRO A 70 -24.99 -2.24 18.16
N SER A 71 -26.12 -1.59 17.87
CA SER A 71 -26.74 -0.66 18.82
C SER A 71 -27.54 -1.45 19.85
N SER A 72 -27.20 -1.34 21.13
CA SER A 72 -28.05 -1.80 22.21
C SER A 72 -29.34 -0.96 22.25
N ARG A 73 -30.49 -1.59 21.98
CA ARG A 73 -31.80 -1.05 22.35
C ARG A 73 -32.46 -2.01 23.32
N ASN A 74 -32.84 -1.48 24.48
CA ASN A 74 -33.68 -2.19 25.43
C ASN A 74 -35.05 -2.46 24.81
N SER A 75 -35.55 -3.68 24.95
CA SER A 75 -36.95 -4.04 24.67
C SER A 75 -37.58 -4.62 25.94
N THR A 76 -38.53 -3.89 26.52
CA THR A 76 -39.39 -4.36 27.61
C THR A 76 -40.53 -5.25 27.09
N THR A 77 -40.89 -6.28 27.87
CA THR A 77 -42.16 -7.07 27.82
C THR A 77 -42.45 -7.85 26.52
N SER A 78 -43.01 -9.07 26.50
CA SER A 78 -43.63 -9.94 27.53
C SER A 78 -43.67 -11.42 27.09
N SER A 79 -43.67 -12.38 28.03
CA SER A 79 -43.90 -13.83 27.86
C SER A 79 -45.41 -14.18 27.71
N PRO A 80 -45.87 -15.47 27.71
CA PRO A 80 -45.24 -16.80 27.49
C PRO A 80 -45.94 -17.55 26.29
N THR A 81 -45.78 -18.85 25.94
CA THR A 81 -45.83 -20.13 26.69
C THR A 81 -45.33 -21.37 25.90
N ASN A 82 -44.75 -22.34 26.63
CA ASN A 82 -44.75 -23.83 26.50
C ASN A 82 -44.92 -24.55 25.15
N VAL A 83 -44.12 -25.62 24.94
CA VAL A 83 -44.49 -27.06 25.12
C VAL A 83 -43.23 -27.94 25.08
N GLY A 84 -43.19 -29.01 25.90
CA GLY A 84 -42.56 -30.29 25.49
C GLY A 84 -41.18 -30.66 26.08
N VAL A 85 -41.17 -31.46 27.14
CA VAL A 85 -39.96 -32.05 27.76
C VAL A 85 -39.70 -33.47 27.22
N VAL A 86 -38.43 -33.82 26.99
CA VAL A 86 -37.92 -35.20 27.19
C VAL A 86 -36.56 -35.12 27.89
N VAL A 87 -36.38 -35.90 28.96
CA VAL A 87 -35.16 -35.98 29.77
C VAL A 87 -34.38 -37.24 29.41
N LEU A 88 -33.05 -37.15 29.35
CA LEU A 88 -32.19 -38.27 29.76
C LEU A 88 -30.97 -37.73 30.52
N GLU A 89 -30.63 -38.37 31.62
CA GLU A 89 -29.68 -37.90 32.64
C GLU A 89 -28.57 -38.95 32.84
N LYS A 90 -27.30 -38.51 32.94
CA LYS A 90 -26.31 -38.98 33.94
C LYS A 90 -24.95 -38.27 33.86
N THR A 91 -24.84 -37.27 34.73
CA THR A 91 -23.72 -36.99 35.65
C THR A 91 -22.37 -37.72 35.52
N HIS A 92 -21.29 -36.92 35.51
CA HIS A 92 -20.30 -37.01 36.59
C HIS A 92 -19.73 -35.63 36.97
N VAL A 93 -19.36 -35.48 38.25
CA VAL A 93 -19.06 -34.19 38.92
C VAL A 93 -17.77 -34.29 39.73
N GLY A 94 -16.99 -33.21 39.74
CA GLY A 94 -16.02 -32.83 40.78
C GLY A 94 -15.71 -31.33 40.60
N ASN A 95 -16.28 -30.40 41.40
CA ASN A 95 -15.92 -30.01 42.78
C ASN A 95 -14.41 -29.66 42.95
N PHE A 96 -14.02 -28.53 43.56
CA PHE A 96 -14.79 -27.38 44.11
C PHE A 96 -13.84 -26.17 44.34
N SER A 97 -14.36 -24.93 44.26
CA SER A 97 -14.03 -23.73 45.10
C SER A 97 -12.55 -23.22 45.20
N GLU A 98 -12.20 -21.96 45.57
CA GLU A 98 -12.88 -20.91 46.35
C GLU A 98 -12.54 -19.45 45.91
N ILE A 99 -13.50 -18.54 46.20
CA ILE A 99 -13.37 -17.17 46.72
C ILE A 99 -12.49 -16.11 45.99
N ARG A 100 -13.16 -15.03 45.56
CA ARG A 100 -12.55 -13.69 45.35
C ARG A 100 -12.54 -12.91 46.67
N GLN A 101 -11.45 -12.18 46.94
CA GLN A 101 -11.51 -10.91 47.68
C GLN A 101 -10.72 -9.81 46.95
N ASN A 102 -11.27 -8.60 46.94
CA ASN A 102 -10.57 -7.40 46.49
C ASN A 102 -9.69 -6.87 47.62
N GLY A 103 -8.44 -6.53 47.32
CA GLY A 103 -7.54 -5.81 48.22
C GLY A 103 -6.74 -4.76 47.45
N SER A 104 -7.11 -3.49 47.63
CA SER A 104 -6.36 -2.34 47.08
C SER A 104 -5.41 -1.81 48.14
N PHE A 105 -4.11 -1.75 47.85
CA PHE A 105 -3.18 -0.83 48.49
C PHE A 105 -2.03 -0.48 47.53
N GLY A 106 -1.69 0.80 47.43
CA GLY A 106 -0.42 1.28 46.89
C GLY A 106 0.37 1.98 48.00
N TYR A 107 1.66 2.22 47.78
CA TYR A 107 2.44 3.21 48.54
C TYR A 107 3.67 3.70 47.75
N GLU A 108 4.17 4.86 48.14
CA GLU A 108 5.18 5.67 47.43
C GLU A 108 6.65 5.40 47.87
N GLN A 109 7.55 6.34 47.55
CA GLN A 109 9.00 6.20 47.34
C GLN A 109 9.93 6.38 48.57
N ALA A 110 11.18 5.87 48.38
CA ALA A 110 12.47 6.41 48.87
C ALA A 110 12.82 6.21 50.38
N PRO A 111 14.10 6.36 50.83
CA PRO A 111 15.32 6.88 50.15
C PRO A 111 16.58 5.96 50.23
N ALA A 112 17.81 6.50 50.17
CA ALA A 112 19.03 5.81 49.72
C ALA A 112 20.29 5.86 50.64
N LEU A 113 21.18 4.87 50.43
CA LEU A 113 22.67 4.84 50.66
C LEU A 113 23.23 4.94 52.11
N PRO A 114 24.35 4.23 52.44
CA PRO A 114 25.72 4.61 51.99
C PRO A 114 26.66 3.43 51.55
N LYS A 115 27.98 3.73 51.43
CA LYS A 115 29.03 3.04 50.62
C LYS A 115 29.99 2.08 51.39
N SER A 116 30.91 1.46 50.63
CA SER A 116 32.21 0.79 50.97
C SER A 116 32.16 -0.75 51.04
N LEU A 117 33.20 -1.55 50.74
CA LEU A 117 34.56 -1.37 50.14
C LEU A 117 35.07 -2.78 49.68
N GLU A 118 35.94 -2.89 48.66
CA GLU A 118 36.84 -4.04 48.30
C GLU A 118 36.27 -5.50 48.25
N GLY A 119 36.72 -6.48 47.45
CA GLY A 119 37.84 -6.59 46.52
C GLY A 119 38.76 -7.78 46.85
N ARG A 120 38.61 -8.97 46.22
CA ARG A 120 39.72 -9.93 45.90
C ARG A 120 39.29 -11.15 45.06
N SER A 121 40.24 -11.70 44.31
CA SER A 121 40.19 -12.96 43.54
C SER A 121 40.48 -14.20 44.40
N GLY A 122 40.01 -15.38 43.96
CA GLY A 122 40.45 -16.70 44.46
C GLY A 122 39.99 -17.86 43.56
N ASN A 123 40.93 -18.54 42.91
CA ASN A 123 40.71 -19.86 42.26
C ASN A 123 40.73 -20.97 43.32
N PHE A 124 40.07 -22.10 43.04
CA PHE A 124 40.52 -23.40 43.55
C PHE A 124 40.24 -24.53 42.54
N THR A 125 41.13 -25.53 42.54
CA THR A 125 41.17 -26.68 41.62
C THR A 125 41.12 -27.98 42.42
N ASP A 126 40.49 -29.01 41.87
CA ASP A 126 40.83 -30.43 42.11
C ASP A 126 40.13 -31.31 41.05
N SER A 127 40.48 -32.55 40.68
CA SER A 127 41.73 -33.31 40.46
C SER A 127 41.32 -34.80 40.41
N GLY A 128 41.79 -35.56 39.41
CA GLY A 128 41.74 -37.05 39.38
C GLY A 128 40.40 -37.70 38.96
N GLY A 129 40.39 -38.84 38.25
CA GLY A 129 41.50 -39.62 37.68
C GLY A 129 41.02 -40.96 37.05
N ASP A 130 41.83 -41.50 36.12
CA ASP A 130 41.76 -42.84 35.46
C ASP A 130 40.47 -43.29 34.71
N GLY A 131 40.53 -44.07 33.61
CA GLY A 131 41.67 -44.47 32.77
C GLY A 131 41.66 -45.95 32.30
N ARG A 132 41.45 -46.21 30.99
CA ARG A 132 42.13 -47.26 30.16
C ARG A 132 41.53 -47.41 28.73
N ALA A 133 42.40 -47.73 27.77
CA ALA A 133 42.10 -48.09 26.36
C ALA A 133 41.81 -49.61 26.23
N PHE A 134 41.25 -50.21 25.17
CA PHE A 134 41.40 -50.04 23.71
C PHE A 134 40.01 -50.24 22.99
N GLU A 135 39.80 -50.25 21.66
CA GLU A 135 40.68 -50.32 20.47
C GLU A 135 40.07 -49.55 19.26
N ARG A 136 40.45 -49.90 18.00
CA ARG A 136 39.95 -49.36 16.71
C ARG A 136 40.19 -50.41 15.60
N PRO A 137 39.34 -50.53 14.54
CA PRO A 137 39.54 -49.64 13.40
C PRO A 137 38.28 -49.15 12.63
N HIS A 138 38.32 -47.87 12.28
CA HIS A 138 37.87 -47.21 11.05
C HIS A 138 36.65 -47.72 10.25
N LEU A 139 35.58 -46.91 10.27
CA LEU A 139 35.06 -46.21 9.08
C LEU A 139 34.29 -44.96 9.56
N GLY A 140 34.37 -43.84 8.85
CA GLY A 140 33.72 -42.62 9.31
C GLY A 140 33.49 -41.56 8.23
N ILE A 141 32.40 -40.81 8.40
CA ILE A 141 32.17 -39.46 7.88
C ILE A 141 31.51 -38.71 9.04
N GLY A 142 32.06 -37.56 9.42
CA GLY A 142 31.68 -36.88 10.66
C GLY A 142 30.65 -35.77 10.46
N GLU A 143 29.68 -35.70 11.37
CA GLU A 143 28.98 -34.47 11.69
C GLU A 143 29.69 -33.73 12.84
N ILE A 144 29.62 -32.40 12.84
CA ILE A 144 28.99 -31.54 13.86
C ILE A 144 29.63 -30.16 13.80
N GLY A 145 28.79 -29.13 13.68
CA GLY A 145 29.19 -27.72 13.70
C GLY A 145 28.00 -26.78 13.95
N ASN A 146 27.05 -27.18 14.79
CA ASN A 146 25.85 -26.40 15.08
C ASN A 146 26.20 -25.08 15.81
N ALA A 147 26.26 -23.98 15.06
CA ALA A 147 26.24 -22.64 15.63
C ALA A 147 24.78 -22.23 15.91
N SER A 148 24.41 -22.21 17.19
CA SER A 148 23.09 -21.76 17.65
C SER A 148 22.91 -20.27 17.36
N LEU A 149 21.99 -19.92 16.45
CA LEU A 149 21.65 -18.52 16.16
C LEU A 149 20.62 -18.01 17.17
N SER A 150 21.00 -17.00 17.96
CA SER A 150 20.17 -16.42 19.00
C SER A 150 18.93 -15.71 18.45
N SER A 151 17.88 -15.68 19.28
CA SER A 151 16.55 -15.17 18.96
C SER A 151 16.54 -13.67 18.62
N ILE A 152 16.07 -13.34 17.41
CA ILE A 152 15.61 -11.99 17.07
C ILE A 152 14.10 -11.94 17.33
N VAL A 153 13.71 -11.16 18.33
CA VAL A 153 12.32 -10.88 18.73
C VAL A 153 11.80 -9.68 17.92
N ASP A 154 10.51 -9.70 17.56
CA ASP A 154 9.85 -8.57 16.90
C ASP A 154 9.68 -7.40 17.89
N ASP A 155 10.17 -6.21 17.52
CA ASP A 155 10.16 -5.02 18.39
C ASP A 155 8.73 -4.54 18.72
N ALA A 156 8.41 -4.59 20.01
CA ALA A 156 7.61 -3.57 20.66
C ALA A 156 8.46 -2.93 21.78
N ASP A 157 8.18 -1.66 22.06
CA ASP A 157 8.79 -0.79 23.07
C ASP A 157 10.22 -0.26 22.85
N ALA A 158 10.40 0.97 23.34
CA ALA A 158 11.62 1.75 23.22
C ALA A 158 12.26 1.97 24.60
N LYS A 159 13.56 1.68 24.72
CA LYS A 159 14.47 2.32 25.69
C LYS A 159 15.92 2.23 25.23
N ARG A 160 16.74 3.11 25.79
CA ARG A 160 18.01 3.62 25.24
C ARG A 160 19.23 2.96 25.89
N SER A 161 20.18 2.47 25.08
CA SER A 161 21.61 2.54 25.39
C SER A 161 22.44 2.48 24.10
N THR A 162 23.69 2.92 24.21
CA THR A 162 24.62 3.18 23.11
C THR A 162 25.75 2.15 23.08
N GLU A 163 26.15 1.70 21.90
CA GLU A 163 27.54 1.79 21.42
C GLU A 163 27.60 1.48 19.92
N GLY A 164 28.56 2.10 19.23
CA GLY A 164 28.65 2.03 17.76
C GLY A 164 29.88 1.27 17.29
N LYS A 165 29.78 0.67 16.10
CA LYS A 165 30.91 0.38 15.21
C LYS A 165 30.44 0.45 13.76
N SER A 166 31.22 1.13 12.94
CA SER A 166 31.02 1.29 11.51
C SER A 166 31.19 -0.03 10.77
N VAL A 167 30.36 -0.27 9.76
CA VAL A 167 30.56 -1.33 8.77
C VAL A 167 30.79 -0.64 7.43
N GLU A 168 31.93 -0.93 6.80
CA GLU A 168 32.35 -0.33 5.54
C GLU A 168 31.58 -0.93 4.36
N ASN A 169 31.30 -0.10 3.36
CA ASN A 169 30.66 -0.55 2.12
C ASN A 169 31.71 -1.18 1.20
N PHE A 170 31.62 -2.49 0.98
CA PHE A 170 32.39 -3.16 -0.08
C PHE A 170 31.78 -2.87 -1.45
N ILE A 171 32.46 -2.03 -2.24
CA ILE A 171 32.22 -1.91 -3.68
C ILE A 171 33.04 -3.00 -4.37
N ALA A 172 32.37 -3.89 -5.11
CA ALA A 172 33.03 -4.89 -5.94
C ALA A 172 33.41 -4.26 -7.29
N GLU A 173 34.68 -3.89 -7.45
CA GLU A 173 35.23 -3.49 -8.75
C GLU A 173 35.53 -4.74 -9.61
N ASN A 174 34.84 -4.88 -10.74
CA ASN A 174 35.26 -5.80 -11.80
C ASN A 174 36.26 -5.06 -12.70
N LYS A 175 37.56 -5.36 -12.54
CA LYS A 175 38.59 -4.99 -13.50
C LYS A 175 38.52 -5.92 -14.71
N ASN A 176 38.38 -5.33 -15.91
CA ASN A 176 38.83 -5.94 -17.15
C ASN A 176 39.89 -5.01 -17.75
N GLU A 177 41.13 -5.49 -17.79
CA GLU A 177 42.22 -4.84 -18.52
C GLU A 177 42.14 -5.24 -20.00
N GLY A 178 42.41 -4.29 -20.89
CA GLY A 178 42.28 -4.46 -22.33
C GLY A 178 42.66 -3.19 -23.08
N ASN A 179 43.94 -2.83 -23.04
CA ASN A 179 44.49 -1.71 -23.81
C ASN A 179 44.63 -2.09 -25.29
N GLU A 180 44.08 -1.28 -26.18
CA GLU A 180 44.71 -0.97 -27.47
C GLU A 180 44.65 0.56 -27.68
N GLU A 181 45.80 1.16 -28.01
CA GLU A 181 45.93 2.59 -28.30
C GLU A 181 45.46 2.90 -29.74
N ILE A 182 45.00 4.13 -30.00
CA ILE A 182 45.30 4.89 -31.22
C ILE A 182 44.87 6.36 -31.06
N GLY A 183 45.72 7.30 -31.55
CA GLY A 183 45.24 8.57 -32.12
C GLY A 183 45.18 9.81 -31.22
N LYS A 184 46.34 10.41 -30.90
CA LYS A 184 46.43 11.82 -30.46
C LYS A 184 46.31 12.77 -31.66
N PHE A 185 45.40 13.75 -31.62
CA PHE A 185 45.50 14.99 -32.40
C PHE A 185 45.07 16.21 -31.55
N PRO A 186 45.67 17.41 -31.73
CA PRO A 186 45.53 18.51 -30.77
C PRO A 186 44.61 19.66 -31.22
N GLY A 187 44.09 20.40 -30.23
CA GLY A 187 43.78 21.83 -30.37
C GLY A 187 42.34 22.19 -30.71
N GLY A 188 41.67 22.87 -29.76
CA GLY A 188 40.32 23.40 -29.96
C GLY A 188 39.68 23.84 -28.65
N GLY A 189 40.17 24.94 -28.07
CA GLY A 189 39.63 25.48 -26.81
C GLY A 189 38.21 26.01 -27.00
N GLY A 190 37.26 25.48 -26.24
CA GLY A 190 35.91 26.00 -26.11
C GLY A 190 35.34 25.56 -24.76
N GLU A 191 34.99 26.53 -23.91
CA GLU A 191 34.37 26.26 -22.62
C GLU A 191 32.98 25.62 -22.83
N GLN A 192 32.90 24.30 -22.62
CA GLN A 192 31.62 23.60 -22.48
C GLN A 192 31.38 23.29 -21.00
N GLY A 193 30.15 23.51 -20.55
CA GLY A 193 29.73 23.28 -19.17
C GLY A 193 29.56 21.78 -18.84
N GLU A 194 30.68 21.06 -18.76
CA GLU A 194 30.72 19.67 -18.27
C GLU A 194 30.85 19.63 -16.74
N ASP A 195 29.72 19.60 -16.01
CA ASP A 195 29.68 18.96 -14.66
C ASP A 195 28.27 18.55 -14.15
N ASN A 196 27.18 18.97 -14.79
CA ASN A 196 25.81 18.67 -14.29
C ASN A 196 25.17 17.37 -14.83
N THR A 197 25.69 16.78 -15.91
CA THR A 197 25.18 15.50 -16.45
C THR A 197 25.80 14.28 -15.78
N VAL A 198 27.11 14.32 -15.52
CA VAL A 198 27.86 13.20 -14.91
C VAL A 198 27.42 12.95 -13.46
N SER A 199 27.07 14.01 -12.72
CA SER A 199 26.57 13.91 -11.34
C SER A 199 25.21 13.20 -11.26
N PHE A 200 24.25 13.55 -12.12
CA PHE A 200 22.91 12.92 -12.14
C PHE A 200 22.96 11.41 -12.44
N GLU A 201 23.83 10.98 -13.36
CA GLU A 201 23.95 9.55 -13.72
C GLU A 201 24.56 8.68 -12.61
N LYS A 202 25.43 9.24 -11.77
CA LYS A 202 26.06 8.49 -10.64
C LYS A 202 25.35 8.67 -9.29
N CYS A 203 24.48 9.67 -9.15
CA CYS A 203 23.76 9.99 -7.92
C CYS A 203 22.71 8.94 -7.49
N ASP A 204 22.69 8.59 -6.19
CA ASP A 204 21.53 7.93 -5.58
C ASP A 204 20.45 8.99 -5.29
N ILE A 205 19.44 9.04 -6.15
CA ILE A 205 18.32 9.98 -6.04
C ILE A 205 17.39 9.69 -4.84
N PHE A 206 17.57 8.55 -4.17
CA PHE A 206 16.78 8.13 -3.00
C PHE A 206 17.48 8.40 -1.66
N ASP A 207 18.74 8.88 -1.65
CA ASP A 207 19.40 9.44 -0.48
C ASP A 207 19.41 10.98 -0.54
N GLY A 208 18.96 11.61 0.54
CA GLY A 208 18.55 13.02 0.51
C GLY A 208 17.81 13.47 1.76
N LYS A 209 17.14 14.62 1.62
CA LYS A 209 16.36 15.29 2.66
C LYS A 209 15.13 15.96 2.07
N TRP A 210 14.13 16.18 2.92
CA TRP A 210 12.99 17.02 2.57
C TRP A 210 13.34 18.50 2.77
N VAL A 211 13.00 19.32 1.78
CA VAL A 211 13.16 20.78 1.79
C VAL A 211 11.82 21.44 1.48
N ARG A 212 11.57 22.64 2.03
CA ARG A 212 10.38 23.42 1.69
C ARG A 212 10.49 23.90 0.25
N ASP A 213 9.37 23.87 -0.47
CA ASP A 213 9.25 24.32 -1.86
C ASP A 213 7.84 24.85 -2.10
N ASP A 214 7.71 26.17 -2.20
CA ASP A 214 6.42 26.84 -2.37
C ASP A 214 5.80 26.65 -3.76
N SER A 215 6.57 26.17 -4.75
CA SER A 215 6.07 25.82 -6.09
C SER A 215 5.21 24.56 -6.11
N LYS A 216 5.32 23.70 -5.08
CA LYS A 216 4.47 22.51 -4.91
C LYS A 216 3.07 22.93 -4.40
N PRO A 217 2.00 22.16 -4.67
CA PRO A 217 1.96 20.88 -5.39
C PRO A 217 1.79 21.02 -6.91
N TYR A 218 1.96 19.92 -7.64
CA TYR A 218 1.81 19.84 -9.11
C TYR A 218 0.38 20.11 -9.64
N TYR A 219 -0.63 20.04 -8.77
CA TYR A 219 -2.01 20.36 -9.08
C TYR A 219 -2.70 20.90 -7.83
N PRO A 220 -3.62 21.89 -7.94
CA PRO A 220 -4.25 22.48 -6.76
C PRO A 220 -5.02 21.43 -5.94
N PRO A 221 -4.99 21.48 -4.59
CA PRO A 221 -5.81 20.62 -3.73
C PRO A 221 -7.30 20.67 -4.13
N GLY A 222 -8.00 19.54 -4.04
CA GLY A 222 -9.42 19.41 -4.43
C GLY A 222 -9.75 19.59 -5.93
N SER A 223 -8.77 19.90 -6.80
CA SER A 223 -9.05 20.18 -8.23
C SER A 223 -9.17 18.94 -9.13
N CYS A 224 -8.75 17.77 -8.64
CA CYS A 224 -8.74 16.53 -9.40
C CYS A 224 -9.92 15.61 -9.02
N PRO A 225 -10.90 15.39 -9.90
CA PRO A 225 -12.11 14.61 -9.59
C PRO A 225 -11.89 13.08 -9.61
N TYR A 226 -10.62 12.64 -9.59
CA TYR A 226 -10.21 11.23 -9.65
C TYR A 226 -9.42 10.80 -8.41
N VAL A 227 -9.26 11.69 -7.42
CA VAL A 227 -8.79 11.32 -6.09
C VAL A 227 -9.96 10.65 -5.36
N ASP A 228 -9.77 9.41 -4.88
CA ASP A 228 -10.75 8.75 -4.02
C ASP A 228 -10.97 9.60 -2.75
N LYS A 229 -12.22 9.72 -2.28
CA LYS A 229 -12.57 10.52 -1.09
C LYS A 229 -11.66 10.25 0.11
N ASP A 230 -11.20 9.00 0.26
CA ASP A 230 -10.36 8.54 1.36
C ASP A 230 -8.97 9.22 1.39
N PHE A 231 -8.53 9.82 0.27
CA PHE A 231 -7.24 10.51 0.11
C PHE A 231 -7.37 12.03 -0.09
N ASP A 232 -8.55 12.57 -0.40
CA ASP A 232 -8.78 14.02 -0.55
C ASP A 232 -8.95 14.71 0.81
N CYS A 233 -7.83 14.88 1.51
CA CYS A 233 -7.79 15.52 2.82
C CYS A 233 -8.31 16.97 2.80
N HIS A 234 -8.15 17.68 1.67
CA HIS A 234 -8.57 19.07 1.54
C HIS A 234 -10.10 19.18 1.51
N LEU A 235 -10.78 18.41 0.64
CA LEU A 235 -12.24 18.39 0.60
C LEU A 235 -12.88 17.72 1.83
N ASN A 236 -12.11 16.92 2.58
CA ASN A 236 -12.51 16.38 3.88
C ASN A 236 -12.28 17.35 5.06
N GLY A 237 -11.81 18.58 4.83
CA GLY A 237 -11.70 19.62 5.85
C GLY A 237 -10.45 19.52 6.73
N ARG A 238 -9.33 19.02 6.20
CA ARG A 238 -8.01 19.15 6.84
C ARG A 238 -7.63 20.65 6.93
N PRO A 239 -7.31 21.18 8.13
CA PRO A 239 -7.12 22.62 8.33
C PRO A 239 -5.71 23.11 7.96
N ASP A 240 -4.72 22.23 7.96
CA ASP A 240 -3.33 22.53 7.63
C ASP A 240 -2.99 22.08 6.20
N ASP A 241 -2.17 22.86 5.49
CA ASP A 241 -1.75 22.61 4.11
C ASP A 241 -0.22 22.49 3.94
N GLY A 242 0.59 22.92 4.92
CA GLY A 242 2.05 22.93 4.86
C GLY A 242 2.71 21.57 4.50
N PHE A 243 2.01 20.46 4.71
CA PHE A 243 2.46 19.12 4.27
C PHE A 243 2.59 19.00 2.73
N VAL A 244 1.89 19.81 1.92
CA VAL A 244 2.04 19.78 0.44
C VAL A 244 3.24 20.58 -0.05
N LYS A 245 3.85 21.41 0.81
CA LYS A 245 4.95 22.34 0.48
C LYS A 245 6.35 21.74 0.68
N TRP A 246 6.47 20.42 0.47
CA TRP A 246 7.70 19.66 0.68
C TRP A 246 8.16 19.00 -0.62
N LYS A 247 9.41 19.26 -1.02
CA LYS A 247 10.13 18.60 -2.11
C LYS A 247 11.21 17.68 -1.53
N TRP A 248 11.46 16.55 -2.19
CA TRP A 248 12.64 15.73 -1.91
C TRP A 248 13.85 16.26 -2.68
N GLN A 249 14.94 16.52 -1.96
CA GLN A 249 16.22 16.94 -2.52
C GLN A 249 17.27 15.86 -2.23
N PRO A 250 17.80 15.19 -3.27
CA PRO A 250 18.91 14.26 -3.10
C PRO A 250 20.16 14.96 -2.57
N ASN A 251 21.04 14.20 -1.89
CA ASN A 251 22.27 14.75 -1.32
C ASN A 251 23.36 14.97 -2.38
N GLY A 252 23.42 14.10 -3.41
CA GLY A 252 24.51 14.06 -4.40
C GLY A 252 24.19 14.67 -5.77
N CYS A 253 22.97 15.17 -5.99
CA CYS A 253 22.56 15.79 -7.25
C CYS A 253 21.23 16.55 -7.14
N ASP A 254 20.94 17.34 -8.16
CA ASP A 254 19.58 17.77 -8.47
C ASP A 254 18.87 16.74 -9.35
N ILE A 255 17.59 16.49 -9.05
CA ILE A 255 16.68 15.73 -9.92
C ILE A 255 15.83 16.68 -10.76
N PRO A 256 15.53 16.35 -12.04
CA PRO A 256 14.60 17.14 -12.84
C PRO A 256 13.20 17.05 -12.24
N SER A 257 12.54 18.20 -12.06
CA SER A 257 11.14 18.23 -11.66
C SER A 257 10.24 17.62 -12.74
N LEU A 258 9.11 17.03 -12.32
CA LEU A 258 8.23 16.27 -13.20
C LEU A 258 7.58 17.19 -14.25
N ASN A 259 8.09 17.13 -15.49
CA ASN A 259 7.45 17.76 -16.64
C ASN A 259 6.36 16.83 -17.17
N ALA A 260 5.11 17.11 -16.78
CA ALA A 260 3.96 16.28 -17.15
C ALA A 260 3.70 16.21 -18.67
N THR A 261 4.10 17.23 -19.44
CA THR A 261 3.99 17.21 -20.91
C THR A 261 5.04 16.30 -21.54
N ASP A 262 6.31 16.39 -21.11
CA ASP A 262 7.36 15.47 -21.56
C ASP A 262 7.06 14.02 -21.15
N PHE A 263 6.57 13.78 -19.92
CA PHE A 263 6.13 12.46 -19.48
C PHE A 263 5.05 11.89 -20.43
N LEU A 264 4.02 12.69 -20.76
CA LEU A 264 2.95 12.26 -21.67
C LEU A 264 3.44 12.05 -23.12
N GLU A 265 4.37 12.86 -23.63
CA GLU A 265 4.99 12.64 -24.94
C GLU A 265 5.81 11.35 -24.97
N ARG A 266 6.60 11.06 -23.93
CA ARG A 266 7.38 9.81 -23.85
C ARG A 266 6.54 8.56 -23.64
N LEU A 267 5.35 8.72 -23.05
CA LEU A 267 4.28 7.72 -22.98
C LEU A 267 3.42 7.64 -24.25
N ARG A 268 3.65 8.46 -25.29
CA ARG A 268 2.77 8.50 -26.47
C ARG A 268 2.61 7.12 -27.12
N GLY A 269 1.38 6.64 -27.21
CA GLY A 269 1.05 5.30 -27.73
C GLY A 269 1.39 4.12 -26.80
N LYS A 270 1.81 4.37 -25.56
CA LYS A 270 2.28 3.37 -24.59
C LYS A 270 1.30 3.11 -23.44
N LYS A 271 1.56 2.02 -22.71
CA LYS A 271 0.81 1.57 -21.54
C LYS A 271 1.71 1.54 -20.29
N LEU A 272 1.40 2.39 -19.32
CA LEU A 272 1.99 2.39 -17.98
C LEU A 272 1.02 1.72 -17.00
N VAL A 273 1.47 0.71 -16.25
CA VAL A 273 0.61 -0.01 -15.28
C VAL A 273 1.24 -0.05 -13.89
N PHE A 274 0.49 0.39 -12.90
CA PHE A 274 0.77 0.17 -11.47
C PHE A 274 0.13 -1.15 -11.03
N VAL A 275 0.92 -2.07 -10.46
CA VAL A 275 0.44 -3.38 -10.00
C VAL A 275 0.78 -3.55 -8.53
N GLY A 276 -0.21 -3.76 -7.64
CA GLY A 276 0.11 -3.95 -6.23
C GLY A 276 -1.02 -3.68 -5.24
N ASP A 277 -0.63 -3.21 -4.05
CA ASP A 277 -1.55 -2.86 -2.95
C ASP A 277 -2.11 -1.44 -3.07
N SER A 278 -2.92 -1.02 -2.10
CA SER A 278 -3.62 0.27 -2.10
C SER A 278 -2.67 1.48 -2.09
N LEU A 279 -1.38 1.31 -1.78
CA LEU A 279 -0.41 2.39 -1.86
C LEU A 279 0.12 2.59 -3.30
N ASN A 280 0.09 1.57 -4.17
CA ASN A 280 0.24 1.81 -5.61
C ASN A 280 -0.98 2.51 -6.19
N ARG A 281 -2.20 2.20 -5.72
CA ARG A 281 -3.39 2.97 -6.13
C ARG A 281 -3.24 4.45 -5.79
N ASN A 282 -2.79 4.75 -4.56
CA ASN A 282 -2.52 6.10 -4.08
C ASN A 282 -1.44 6.83 -4.92
N MET A 283 -0.44 6.11 -5.43
CA MET A 283 0.55 6.64 -6.38
C MET A 283 0.00 6.84 -7.80
N TRP A 284 -0.84 5.92 -8.28
CA TRP A 284 -1.50 5.99 -9.58
C TRP A 284 -2.51 7.15 -9.66
N GLU A 285 -3.35 7.34 -8.62
CA GLU A 285 -4.27 8.48 -8.53
C GLU A 285 -3.52 9.82 -8.59
N SER A 286 -2.42 9.94 -7.84
CA SER A 286 -1.50 11.08 -7.91
C SER A 286 -1.00 11.33 -9.35
N LEU A 287 -0.47 10.30 -10.02
CA LEU A 287 0.07 10.48 -11.38
C LEU A 287 -1.02 10.87 -12.38
N VAL A 288 -2.19 10.22 -12.32
CA VAL A 288 -3.35 10.57 -13.15
C VAL A 288 -3.73 12.04 -12.95
N CYS A 289 -3.73 12.54 -11.72
CA CYS A 289 -4.01 13.93 -11.42
C CYS A 289 -2.93 14.90 -11.92
N ILE A 290 -1.63 14.59 -11.73
CA ILE A 290 -0.50 15.38 -12.25
C ILE A 290 -0.58 15.52 -13.77
N LEU A 291 -0.67 14.38 -14.48
CA LEU A 291 -0.71 14.36 -15.94
C LEU A 291 -1.97 15.04 -16.48
N ARG A 292 -3.13 14.78 -15.87
CA ARG A 292 -4.39 15.48 -16.20
C ARG A 292 -4.29 16.98 -15.97
N ASN A 293 -3.53 17.45 -14.97
CA ASN A 293 -3.41 18.88 -14.71
C ASN A 293 -2.71 19.64 -15.85
N SER A 294 -1.77 19.01 -16.55
CA SER A 294 -1.12 19.61 -17.75
C SER A 294 -2.05 19.77 -18.97
N ILE A 295 -3.09 18.93 -19.10
CA ILE A 295 -3.92 18.88 -20.31
C ILE A 295 -4.99 19.97 -20.32
N ARG A 296 -5.08 20.76 -21.40
CA ARG A 296 -6.10 21.81 -21.54
C ARG A 296 -7.53 21.25 -21.60
N LYS A 297 -7.78 20.24 -22.44
CA LYS A 297 -9.11 19.63 -22.64
C LYS A 297 -9.34 18.48 -21.66
N LYS A 298 -9.58 18.78 -20.36
CA LYS A 298 -9.74 17.79 -19.28
C LYS A 298 -10.70 16.62 -19.57
N LYS A 299 -11.71 16.82 -20.43
CA LYS A 299 -12.68 15.78 -20.86
C LYS A 299 -12.04 14.65 -21.70
N ARG A 300 -10.85 14.87 -22.26
CA ARG A 300 -10.05 13.91 -23.05
C ARG A 300 -9.13 13.03 -22.19
N VAL A 301 -9.32 13.10 -20.87
CA VAL A 301 -8.76 12.20 -19.86
C VAL A 301 -9.94 11.58 -19.12
N TYR A 302 -10.10 10.26 -19.21
CA TYR A 302 -11.21 9.55 -18.58
C TYR A 302 -10.84 8.09 -18.28
N GLU A 303 -11.52 7.50 -17.29
CA GLU A 303 -11.42 6.08 -16.98
C GLU A 303 -12.27 5.29 -17.99
N ILE A 304 -11.69 4.27 -18.62
CA ILE A 304 -12.28 3.56 -19.77
C ILE A 304 -13.60 2.84 -19.40
N SER A 305 -13.72 2.29 -18.19
CA SER A 305 -14.97 1.65 -17.74
C SER A 305 -16.01 2.64 -17.20
N GLY A 306 -15.73 3.95 -17.22
CA GLY A 306 -16.62 5.01 -16.75
C GLY A 306 -16.73 5.14 -15.23
N ARG A 307 -15.88 4.44 -14.46
CA ARG A 307 -15.91 4.46 -12.99
C ARG A 307 -15.34 5.76 -12.44
N ARG A 308 -15.80 6.13 -11.23
CA ARG A 308 -15.38 7.35 -10.51
C ARG A 308 -14.95 7.11 -9.06
N GLU A 309 -15.08 5.87 -8.58
CA GLU A 309 -14.61 5.44 -7.27
C GLU A 309 -13.73 4.21 -7.46
N PHE A 310 -12.57 4.18 -6.80
CA PHE A 310 -11.51 3.19 -7.03
C PHE A 310 -11.31 2.29 -5.80
N LYS A 311 -12.35 2.16 -4.98
CA LYS A 311 -12.23 1.83 -3.55
C LYS A 311 -11.69 0.45 -3.20
N LYS A 312 -11.86 -0.61 -4.01
CA LYS A 312 -11.13 -1.91 -3.93
C LYS A 312 -11.47 -2.88 -5.08
N LYS A 313 -10.51 -3.76 -5.39
CA LYS A 313 -10.51 -4.84 -6.40
C LYS A 313 -10.73 -4.36 -7.85
N GLY A 314 -10.19 -5.14 -8.79
CA GLY A 314 -10.33 -4.90 -10.23
C GLY A 314 -9.16 -4.16 -10.89
N PHE A 315 -9.40 -3.80 -12.15
CA PHE A 315 -8.52 -3.08 -13.06
C PHE A 315 -9.17 -1.74 -13.43
N TYR A 316 -8.37 -0.69 -13.49
CA TYR A 316 -8.80 0.66 -13.83
C TYR A 316 -7.82 1.22 -14.86
N SER A 317 -8.33 1.85 -15.92
CA SER A 317 -7.48 2.36 -17.01
C SER A 317 -7.85 3.79 -17.37
N PHE A 318 -6.93 4.73 -17.18
CA PHE A 318 -7.12 6.10 -17.64
C PHE A 318 -6.55 6.28 -19.05
N ARG A 319 -7.43 6.63 -20.00
CA ARG A 319 -7.05 7.01 -21.36
C ARG A 319 -6.71 8.49 -21.42
N PHE A 320 -5.55 8.81 -21.97
CA PHE A 320 -5.14 10.17 -22.35
C PHE A 320 -5.21 10.29 -23.88
N GLU A 321 -6.36 10.72 -24.42
CA GLU A 321 -6.63 10.59 -25.86
C GLU A 321 -5.62 11.32 -26.75
N ASP A 322 -5.20 12.53 -26.36
CA ASP A 322 -4.27 13.36 -27.14
C ASP A 322 -2.87 12.73 -27.27
N TYR A 323 -2.54 11.79 -26.38
CA TYR A 323 -1.28 11.04 -26.36
C TYR A 323 -1.45 9.57 -26.76
N LYS A 324 -2.69 9.10 -26.96
CA LYS A 324 -3.02 7.71 -27.27
C LYS A 324 -2.45 6.69 -26.27
N CYS A 325 -2.19 7.13 -25.03
CA CYS A 325 -1.57 6.31 -23.99
C CYS A 325 -2.58 5.93 -22.88
N THR A 326 -2.21 4.96 -22.04
CA THR A 326 -2.96 4.64 -20.82
C THR A 326 -2.08 4.61 -19.57
N VAL A 327 -2.70 4.98 -18.45
CA VAL A 327 -2.11 4.91 -17.10
C VAL A 327 -3.07 4.11 -16.23
N ASP A 328 -2.67 2.88 -15.91
CA ASP A 328 -3.55 1.84 -15.42
C ASP A 328 -3.18 1.41 -13.99
N PHE A 329 -4.15 0.90 -13.25
CA PHE A 329 -3.93 0.25 -11.95
C PHE A 329 -4.56 -1.15 -11.91
N VAL A 330 -3.77 -2.12 -11.45
CA VAL A 330 -4.15 -3.51 -11.23
C VAL A 330 -4.01 -3.82 -9.74
N SER A 331 -5.15 -4.08 -9.08
CA SER A 331 -5.19 -4.47 -7.67
C SER A 331 -4.71 -5.91 -7.49
N SER A 332 -3.45 -6.10 -7.08
CA SER A 332 -2.90 -7.39 -6.65
C SER A 332 -2.04 -7.18 -5.39
N PRO A 333 -2.66 -7.13 -4.19
CA PRO A 333 -1.97 -6.66 -2.97
C PRO A 333 -0.82 -7.57 -2.52
N PHE A 334 -0.85 -8.85 -2.90
CA PHE A 334 0.18 -9.83 -2.60
C PHE A 334 1.08 -10.17 -3.80
N LEU A 335 0.76 -9.71 -5.03
CA LEU A 335 1.31 -10.14 -6.34
C LEU A 335 1.08 -11.62 -6.71
N VAL A 336 1.02 -12.48 -5.70
CA VAL A 336 0.66 -13.90 -5.79
C VAL A 336 -0.81 -14.15 -5.45
N ARG A 337 -1.29 -15.35 -5.80
CA ARG A 337 -2.72 -15.65 -5.96
C ARG A 337 -3.43 -16.01 -4.66
N GLU A 338 -4.45 -15.23 -4.29
CA GLU A 338 -5.48 -15.65 -3.33
C GLU A 338 -6.27 -16.84 -3.92
N SER A 339 -6.56 -17.84 -3.09
CA SER A 339 -7.09 -19.15 -3.46
C SER A 339 -7.92 -19.74 -2.31
N SER A 340 -8.48 -20.92 -2.54
CA SER A 340 -9.03 -21.77 -1.48
C SER A 340 -8.49 -23.19 -1.59
N PHE A 341 -8.36 -23.89 -0.47
CA PHE A 341 -7.91 -25.28 -0.38
C PHE A 341 -8.97 -26.16 0.30
N LYS A 342 -9.33 -27.29 -0.32
CA LYS A 342 -10.27 -28.26 0.27
C LYS A 342 -9.52 -29.23 1.18
N SER A 343 -9.64 -29.02 2.49
CA SER A 343 -9.15 -29.93 3.53
C SER A 343 -10.25 -30.92 3.96
N ARG A 344 -9.88 -31.95 4.73
CA ARG A 344 -10.84 -32.89 5.34
C ARG A 344 -11.82 -32.19 6.29
N ASN A 345 -11.40 -31.08 6.90
CA ASN A 345 -12.18 -30.33 7.90
C ASN A 345 -12.95 -29.15 7.29
N GLY A 346 -12.99 -29.01 5.96
CA GLY A 346 -13.67 -27.92 5.26
C GLY A 346 -12.78 -27.21 4.24
N THR A 347 -13.25 -26.06 3.73
CA THR A 347 -12.48 -25.24 2.79
C THR A 347 -11.77 -24.12 3.55
N LEU A 348 -10.45 -24.02 3.36
CA LEU A 348 -9.60 -22.96 3.91
C LEU A 348 -9.37 -21.91 2.82
N GLU A 349 -9.32 -20.62 3.19
CA GLU A 349 -8.78 -19.58 2.31
C GLU A 349 -7.25 -19.64 2.38
N THR A 350 -6.59 -19.53 1.22
CA THR A 350 -5.13 -19.67 1.13
C THR A 350 -4.49 -18.64 0.21
N LEU A 351 -3.21 -18.37 0.42
CA LEU A 351 -2.36 -17.58 -0.48
C LEU A 351 -1.32 -18.50 -1.14
N ARG A 352 -1.43 -18.66 -2.46
CA ARG A 352 -0.54 -19.48 -3.29
C ARG A 352 0.79 -18.77 -3.53
N LEU A 353 1.78 -19.02 -2.68
CA LEU A 353 3.10 -18.39 -2.79
C LEU A 353 3.85 -18.77 -4.07
N ASP A 354 3.46 -19.88 -4.71
CA ASP A 354 4.05 -20.46 -5.92
C ASP A 354 3.34 -20.03 -7.22
N LEU A 355 2.23 -19.29 -7.15
CA LEU A 355 1.47 -18.85 -8.33
C LEU A 355 1.23 -17.35 -8.33
N MET A 356 1.58 -16.70 -9.44
CA MET A 356 1.17 -15.32 -9.70
C MET A 356 -0.35 -15.16 -9.74
N ASP A 357 -0.78 -13.96 -9.36
CA ASP A 357 -2.15 -13.48 -9.50
C ASP A 357 -2.70 -13.68 -10.93
N GLN A 358 -4.00 -13.96 -11.04
CA GLN A 358 -4.68 -14.18 -12.32
C GLN A 358 -4.72 -12.92 -13.19
N THR A 359 -4.55 -11.73 -12.60
CA THR A 359 -4.51 -10.43 -13.28
C THR A 359 -3.25 -10.21 -14.13
N THR A 360 -2.27 -11.11 -14.13
CA THR A 360 -1.05 -11.04 -14.99
C THR A 360 -1.35 -10.80 -16.46
N SER A 361 -2.46 -11.34 -16.98
CA SER A 361 -2.93 -11.08 -18.35
C SER A 361 -3.24 -9.60 -18.64
N MET A 362 -3.57 -8.80 -17.62
CA MET A 362 -3.93 -7.38 -17.76
C MET A 362 -2.72 -6.46 -18.02
N TYR A 363 -1.50 -6.94 -17.78
CA TYR A 363 -0.29 -6.12 -17.79
C TYR A 363 0.96 -6.75 -18.43
N HIS A 364 0.85 -7.98 -18.98
CA HIS A 364 1.94 -8.63 -19.71
C HIS A 364 2.43 -7.86 -20.96
N ASP A 365 1.61 -6.96 -21.49
CA ASP A 365 1.84 -6.15 -22.70
C ASP A 365 2.33 -4.72 -22.41
N ALA A 366 2.49 -4.34 -21.14
CA ALA A 366 2.81 -2.97 -20.75
C ALA A 366 4.22 -2.53 -21.19
N ASP A 367 4.38 -1.25 -21.54
CA ASP A 367 5.68 -0.63 -21.80
C ASP A 367 6.40 -0.26 -20.49
N VAL A 368 5.64 0.02 -19.44
CA VAL A 368 6.17 0.38 -18.13
C VAL A 368 5.34 -0.28 -17.04
N LEU A 369 6.01 -1.03 -16.15
CA LEU A 369 5.41 -1.71 -15.01
C LEU A 369 5.95 -1.10 -13.71
N VAL A 370 5.06 -0.71 -12.80
CA VAL A 370 5.42 -0.24 -11.46
C VAL A 370 4.80 -1.17 -10.42
N PHE A 371 5.58 -2.12 -9.90
CA PHE A 371 5.14 -3.08 -8.90
C PHE A 371 5.27 -2.52 -7.48
N ASN A 372 4.39 -2.96 -6.57
CA ASN A 372 4.65 -2.88 -5.14
C ASN A 372 3.92 -4.00 -4.39
N THR A 373 4.45 -4.39 -3.22
CA THR A 373 3.65 -5.10 -2.22
C THR A 373 4.26 -4.96 -0.82
N GLY A 374 3.41 -4.79 0.20
CA GLY A 374 3.87 -4.84 1.59
C GLY A 374 2.81 -4.61 2.67
N HIS A 375 1.77 -3.80 2.42
CA HIS A 375 0.80 -3.37 3.45
C HIS A 375 -0.24 -4.43 3.83
N TRP A 376 -0.28 -5.52 3.08
CA TRP A 376 -1.14 -6.67 3.34
C TRP A 376 -0.40 -7.83 4.03
N TRP A 377 0.94 -7.79 4.06
CA TRP A 377 1.78 -8.76 4.75
C TRP A 377 1.89 -8.41 6.24
N THR A 378 0.80 -8.52 6.99
CA THR A 378 0.77 -8.37 8.46
C THR A 378 0.18 -9.63 9.08
N HIS A 379 0.49 -9.92 10.35
CA HIS A 379 -0.03 -11.11 11.02
C HIS A 379 -1.56 -11.18 11.00
N GLU A 380 -2.28 -10.07 11.09
CA GLU A 380 -3.74 -10.06 11.08
C GLU A 380 -4.31 -10.38 9.70
N LYS A 381 -3.67 -9.88 8.63
CA LYS A 381 -4.15 -10.00 7.24
C LYS A 381 -3.73 -11.30 6.55
N THR A 382 -2.77 -12.03 7.10
CA THR A 382 -2.31 -13.31 6.55
C THR A 382 -2.58 -14.47 7.52
N SER A 383 -3.72 -14.43 8.23
CA SER A 383 -4.17 -15.46 9.18
C SER A 383 -3.09 -15.91 10.17
N ARG A 384 -2.28 -14.96 10.67
CA ARG A 384 -1.11 -15.14 11.55
C ARG A 384 0.00 -16.03 11.00
N GLY A 385 -0.13 -16.46 9.75
CA GLY A 385 0.71 -17.45 9.07
C GLY A 385 0.28 -18.90 9.33
N GLU A 386 -0.89 -19.12 9.92
CA GLU A 386 -1.43 -20.43 10.30
C GLU A 386 -2.41 -20.93 9.22
N ASP A 387 -2.17 -22.14 8.70
CA ASP A 387 -2.98 -22.83 7.67
C ASP A 387 -3.38 -22.01 6.41
N TYR A 388 -2.64 -20.94 6.10
CA TYR A 388 -2.98 -19.96 5.05
C TYR A 388 -2.04 -19.98 3.85
N TYR A 389 -0.74 -20.19 4.06
CA TYR A 389 0.22 -20.17 2.97
C TYR A 389 0.27 -21.52 2.27
N GLN A 390 0.17 -21.53 0.94
CA GLN A 390 0.10 -22.76 0.15
C GLN A 390 1.14 -22.77 -0.98
N GLU A 391 1.76 -23.92 -1.20
CA GLU A 391 2.65 -24.22 -2.34
C GLU A 391 2.25 -25.59 -2.91
N GLY A 392 1.93 -25.66 -4.21
CA GLY A 392 1.35 -26.86 -4.82
C GLY A 392 0.07 -27.32 -4.11
N ASN A 393 0.08 -28.56 -3.61
CA ASN A 393 -1.00 -29.17 -2.82
C ASN A 393 -0.72 -29.17 -1.31
N TYR A 394 0.35 -28.50 -0.86
CA TYR A 394 0.73 -28.40 0.55
C TYR A 394 0.33 -27.04 1.13
N VAL A 395 -0.41 -27.07 2.23
CA VAL A 395 -0.70 -25.88 3.06
C VAL A 395 0.23 -25.93 4.26
N HIS A 396 0.97 -24.84 4.48
CA HIS A 396 1.88 -24.71 5.61
C HIS A 396 1.08 -24.51 6.90
N GLN A 397 1.21 -25.45 7.84
CA GLN A 397 0.59 -25.33 9.18
C GLN A 397 0.97 -24.02 9.87
N ARG A 398 2.24 -23.62 9.77
CA ARG A 398 2.71 -22.31 10.22
C ARG A 398 3.92 -21.85 9.41
N LEU A 399 3.82 -20.67 8.78
CA LEU A 399 4.93 -20.04 8.06
C LEU A 399 5.04 -18.56 8.44
N LYS A 400 6.27 -18.10 8.72
CA LYS A 400 6.52 -16.70 9.11
C LYS A 400 6.22 -15.75 7.95
N VAL A 401 5.57 -14.62 8.25
CA VAL A 401 5.13 -13.64 7.23
C VAL A 401 6.27 -13.12 6.36
N LEU A 402 7.46 -12.89 6.92
CA LEU A 402 8.64 -12.44 6.16
C LEU A 402 9.20 -13.51 5.20
N GLU A 403 9.13 -14.78 5.60
CA GLU A 403 9.54 -15.91 4.75
C GLU A 403 8.54 -16.11 3.61
N ALA A 404 7.24 -16.05 3.90
CA ALA A 404 6.19 -16.08 2.90
C ALA A 404 6.30 -14.90 1.90
N TYR A 405 6.62 -13.70 2.40
CA TYR A 405 6.91 -12.52 1.58
C TYR A 405 8.09 -12.76 0.63
N LYS A 406 9.21 -13.32 1.13
CA LYS A 406 10.37 -13.65 0.28
C LYS A 406 9.99 -14.66 -0.82
N ARG A 407 9.25 -15.72 -0.47
CA ARG A 407 8.79 -16.74 -1.46
C ARG A 407 7.88 -16.15 -2.54
N ALA A 408 6.93 -15.30 -2.17
CA ALA A 408 6.07 -14.61 -3.13
C ALA A 408 6.86 -13.67 -4.06
N LEU A 409 7.86 -12.95 -3.53
CA LEU A 409 8.76 -12.14 -4.37
C LEU A 409 9.63 -13.00 -5.30
N LEU A 410 10.10 -14.17 -4.88
CA LEU A 410 10.82 -15.10 -5.75
C LEU A 410 9.92 -15.63 -6.89
N THR A 411 8.64 -15.89 -6.61
CA THR A 411 7.65 -16.25 -7.64
C THR A 411 7.39 -15.10 -8.62
N TRP A 412 7.30 -13.86 -8.11
CA TRP A 412 7.22 -12.66 -8.96
C TRP A 412 8.48 -12.49 -9.83
N ALA A 413 9.68 -12.64 -9.27
CA ALA A 413 10.94 -12.51 -9.99
C ALA A 413 11.04 -13.54 -11.14
N ARG A 414 10.73 -14.81 -10.87
CA ARG A 414 10.66 -15.87 -11.89
C ARG A 414 9.61 -15.59 -12.97
N TRP A 415 8.51 -14.93 -12.62
CA TRP A 415 7.50 -14.52 -13.60
C TRP A 415 8.03 -13.39 -14.49
N ILE A 416 8.69 -12.39 -13.92
CA ILE A 416 9.32 -11.31 -14.70
C ILE A 416 10.36 -11.89 -15.68
N ASP A 417 11.31 -12.67 -15.18
CA ASP A 417 12.38 -13.31 -15.99
C ASP A 417 11.87 -14.21 -17.12
N LYS A 418 10.65 -14.72 -17.01
CA LYS A 418 10.03 -15.59 -18.02
C LYS A 418 9.14 -14.84 -19.02
N ASN A 419 8.53 -13.72 -18.63
CA ASN A 419 7.42 -13.12 -19.39
C ASN A 419 7.68 -11.68 -19.86
N ILE A 420 8.73 -11.00 -19.38
CA ILE A 420 9.01 -9.60 -19.71
C ILE A 420 10.25 -9.49 -20.60
N ASP A 421 10.10 -8.84 -21.75
CA ASP A 421 11.21 -8.41 -22.60
C ASP A 421 11.75 -7.05 -22.13
N SER A 422 12.94 -7.04 -21.54
CA SER A 422 13.60 -5.83 -21.04
C SER A 422 14.00 -4.82 -22.12
N ASN A 423 14.03 -5.21 -23.40
CA ASN A 423 14.24 -4.27 -24.51
C ASN A 423 13.00 -3.43 -24.81
N ARG A 424 11.81 -3.92 -24.43
CA ARG A 424 10.51 -3.25 -24.62
C ARG A 424 10.00 -2.60 -23.34
N THR A 425 10.08 -3.30 -22.22
CA THR A 425 9.35 -2.99 -21.00
C THR A 425 10.29 -2.59 -19.87
N MET A 426 10.12 -1.38 -19.35
CA MET A 426 10.80 -0.96 -18.12
C MET A 426 10.03 -1.45 -16.89
N VAL A 427 10.72 -2.15 -15.98
CA VAL A 427 10.14 -2.65 -14.74
C VAL A 427 10.70 -1.90 -13.54
N PHE A 428 9.79 -1.34 -12.75
CA PHE A 428 10.06 -0.67 -11.49
C PHE A 428 9.49 -1.50 -10.34
N PHE A 429 10.20 -1.53 -9.21
CA PHE A 429 9.62 -1.98 -7.95
C PHE A 429 9.67 -0.84 -6.94
N ARG A 430 8.50 -0.41 -6.44
CA ARG A 430 8.35 0.63 -5.45
C ARG A 430 8.53 0.06 -4.04
N GLY A 431 9.43 0.65 -3.27
CA GLY A 431 9.69 0.31 -1.88
C GLY A 431 8.49 0.48 -0.95
N TYR A 432 8.67 0.07 0.30
CA TYR A 432 7.63 0.08 1.31
C TYR A 432 7.37 1.50 1.81
N SER A 433 6.15 2.00 1.59
CA SER A 433 5.66 3.20 2.26
C SER A 433 5.58 2.97 3.78
N VAL A 434 6.25 3.79 4.57
CA VAL A 434 6.26 3.65 6.04
C VAL A 434 4.96 4.23 6.64
N THR A 435 4.44 3.56 7.67
CA THR A 435 3.22 3.95 8.41
C THR A 435 3.59 4.64 9.72
N HIS A 436 2.84 5.68 10.14
CA HIS A 436 3.19 6.51 11.31
C HIS A 436 2.12 6.49 12.41
N PHE A 437 1.78 5.31 12.93
CA PHE A 437 0.91 5.19 14.11
C PHE A 437 1.68 5.49 15.40
N ARG A 438 1.20 6.45 16.20
CA ARG A 438 1.73 6.76 17.55
C ARG A 438 0.70 6.40 18.63
N GLY A 439 1.17 5.95 19.79
CA GLY A 439 0.30 5.62 20.94
C GLY A 439 -0.54 4.34 20.81
N GLY A 440 -0.31 3.54 19.76
CA GLY A 440 -1.02 2.28 19.51
C GLY A 440 -0.75 1.75 18.09
N LEU A 441 -1.27 0.57 17.77
CA LEU A 441 -1.29 0.03 16.41
C LEU A 441 -2.51 0.57 15.65
N TRP A 442 -2.53 0.35 14.33
CA TRP A 442 -3.69 0.65 13.46
C TRP A 442 -5.01 0.05 13.97
N SER A 443 -4.93 -1.11 14.64
CA SER A 443 -6.06 -1.88 15.18
C SER A 443 -6.36 -1.56 16.66
N SER A 444 -5.48 -0.85 17.37
CA SER A 444 -5.59 -0.57 18.81
C SER A 444 -5.59 0.92 19.16
N GLY A 445 -5.93 1.79 18.20
CA GLY A 445 -6.16 3.22 18.43
C GLY A 445 -4.94 4.13 18.21
N GLY A 446 -3.93 3.66 17.45
CA GLY A 446 -2.78 4.48 17.04
C GLY A 446 -3.18 5.69 16.19
N GLN A 447 -2.42 6.79 16.34
CA GLN A 447 -2.81 8.12 15.88
C GLN A 447 -1.72 8.86 15.10
N CYS A 448 -2.12 9.80 14.25
CA CYS A 448 -1.24 10.71 13.51
C CYS A 448 -1.86 12.11 13.24
N HIS A 449 -3.13 12.37 13.56
CA HIS A 449 -3.83 13.63 13.23
C HIS A 449 -3.23 14.93 13.82
N LYS A 450 -2.29 14.82 14.77
CA LYS A 450 -1.60 15.96 15.41
C LYS A 450 -0.26 16.30 14.76
N GLU A 451 0.16 15.52 13.76
CA GLU A 451 1.43 15.71 13.06
C GLU A 451 1.23 16.63 11.84
N THR A 452 1.80 17.83 11.87
CA THR A 452 1.71 18.84 10.79
C THR A 452 3.05 19.10 10.10
N GLU A 453 4.16 18.59 10.66
CA GLU A 453 5.51 18.73 10.12
C GLU A 453 6.25 17.39 10.05
N PRO A 454 7.22 17.22 9.14
CA PRO A 454 8.05 16.02 9.07
C PRO A 454 8.87 15.75 10.34
N ILE A 455 9.54 14.60 10.35
CA ILE A 455 10.67 14.35 11.23
C ILE A 455 11.88 15.10 10.67
N PHE A 456 12.55 15.92 11.48
CA PHE A 456 13.80 16.59 11.11
C PHE A 456 15.03 15.89 11.70
N ASN A 457 14.94 15.45 12.96
CA ASN A 457 16.01 14.72 13.61
C ASN A 457 15.94 13.22 13.23
N THR A 458 16.96 12.76 12.51
CA THR A 458 17.08 11.38 12.00
C THR A 458 17.09 10.32 13.10
N SER A 459 17.38 10.66 14.37
CA SER A 459 17.34 9.71 15.49
C SER A 459 15.92 9.22 15.83
N TYR A 460 14.88 9.86 15.30
CA TYR A 460 13.48 9.41 15.46
C TYR A 460 12.99 8.52 14.30
N LEU A 461 13.83 8.25 13.29
CA LEU A 461 13.47 7.34 12.21
C LEU A 461 13.51 5.89 12.71
N GLY A 462 12.52 5.11 12.30
CA GLY A 462 12.50 3.67 12.56
C GLY A 462 13.61 2.92 11.82
N LYS A 463 13.91 1.69 12.28
CA LYS A 463 14.79 0.74 11.59
C LYS A 463 14.30 0.51 10.15
N TYR A 464 15.21 0.36 9.19
CA TYR A 464 14.84 0.07 7.81
C TYR A 464 14.01 -1.23 7.73
N PRO A 465 12.88 -1.29 6.98
CA PRO A 465 11.96 -2.42 7.04
C PRO A 465 12.61 -3.75 6.62
N SER A 466 12.37 -4.82 7.40
CA SER A 466 12.87 -6.17 7.10
C SER A 466 12.41 -6.69 5.73
N LYS A 467 11.16 -6.39 5.34
CA LYS A 467 10.61 -6.66 4.00
C LYS A 467 11.47 -6.05 2.88
N MET A 468 12.07 -4.89 3.10
CA MET A 468 12.90 -4.24 2.07
C MET A 468 14.28 -4.89 1.93
N ARG A 469 14.85 -5.43 3.02
CA ARG A 469 16.02 -6.31 2.91
C ARG A 469 15.69 -7.60 2.15
N ALA A 470 14.54 -8.21 2.44
CA ALA A 470 14.08 -9.40 1.71
C ALA A 470 13.87 -9.13 0.21
N LEU A 471 13.31 -7.97 -0.14
CA LEU A 471 13.20 -7.50 -1.53
C LEU A 471 14.58 -7.29 -2.16
N GLN A 472 15.49 -6.60 -1.50
CA GLN A 472 16.85 -6.34 -2.00
C GLN A 472 17.60 -7.65 -2.33
N HIS A 473 17.45 -8.70 -1.51
CA HIS A 473 17.98 -10.02 -1.82
C HIS A 473 17.35 -10.63 -3.08
N VAL A 474 16.02 -10.56 -3.25
CA VAL A 474 15.37 -11.04 -4.49
C VAL A 474 15.81 -10.25 -5.72
N LEU A 475 16.04 -8.94 -5.59
CA LEU A 475 16.56 -8.08 -6.65
C LEU A 475 18.02 -8.36 -7.02
N GLN A 476 18.78 -9.09 -6.19
CA GLN A 476 20.12 -9.60 -6.53
C GLN A 476 20.07 -10.93 -7.29
N GLU A 477 18.96 -11.69 -7.17
CA GLU A 477 18.77 -13.01 -7.80
C GLU A 477 18.06 -12.94 -9.17
N ILE A 478 17.36 -11.84 -9.46
CA ILE A 478 16.58 -11.64 -10.71
C ILE A 478 17.48 -11.29 -11.90
N LYS A 479 17.17 -11.82 -13.10
CA LYS A 479 17.97 -11.58 -14.32
C LYS A 479 17.53 -10.34 -15.08
N THR A 480 16.22 -10.08 -15.11
CA THR A 480 15.62 -8.92 -15.76
C THR A 480 15.95 -7.66 -14.97
N PRO A 481 16.50 -6.60 -15.59
CA PRO A 481 16.79 -5.36 -14.89
C PRO A 481 15.55 -4.74 -14.24
N ILE A 482 15.60 -4.51 -12.93
CA ILE A 482 14.55 -3.85 -12.15
C ILE A 482 15.08 -2.53 -11.60
N VAL A 483 14.33 -1.45 -11.81
CA VAL A 483 14.61 -0.17 -11.20
C VAL A 483 13.94 -0.10 -9.82
N TYR A 484 14.74 -0.15 -8.76
CA TYR A 484 14.23 -0.07 -7.39
C TYR A 484 13.98 1.38 -6.96
N LEU A 485 12.72 1.76 -6.76
CA LEU A 485 12.37 3.06 -6.18
C LEU A 485 12.44 2.94 -4.65
N ASN A 486 13.60 3.24 -4.06
CA ASN A 486 13.88 3.07 -2.62
C ASN A 486 13.22 4.16 -1.74
N ILE A 487 11.91 4.31 -1.85
CA ILE A 487 11.13 5.36 -1.18
C ILE A 487 10.97 5.15 0.33
N SER A 488 11.44 4.03 0.91
CA SER A 488 11.14 3.67 2.30
C SER A 488 11.74 4.67 3.30
N ARG A 489 12.98 5.11 3.06
CA ARG A 489 13.68 6.08 3.94
C ARG A 489 13.08 7.49 3.82
N LEU A 490 12.89 7.99 2.60
CA LEU A 490 12.27 9.32 2.39
C LEU A 490 10.83 9.38 2.93
N THR A 491 10.08 8.29 2.84
CA THR A 491 8.70 8.25 3.36
C THR A 491 8.65 8.21 4.89
N ALA A 492 9.65 7.61 5.56
CA ALA A 492 9.75 7.54 7.02
C ALA A 492 9.89 8.91 7.73
N TYR A 493 10.20 9.98 7.00
CA TYR A 493 10.18 11.33 7.56
C TYR A 493 8.76 11.91 7.65
N ARG A 494 7.82 11.43 6.82
CA ARG A 494 6.59 12.16 6.46
C ARG A 494 5.38 11.84 7.33
N LYS A 495 5.56 11.79 8.65
CA LYS A 495 4.46 11.59 9.62
C LYS A 495 3.29 12.58 9.46
N ASP A 496 3.55 13.73 8.84
CA ASP A 496 2.59 14.82 8.57
C ASP A 496 1.57 14.54 7.46
N ALA A 497 1.94 13.82 6.40
CA ALA A 497 1.16 13.82 5.15
C ALA A 497 0.08 12.71 5.04
N HIS A 498 -0.29 12.08 6.15
CA HIS A 498 -1.34 11.06 6.21
C HIS A 498 -2.76 11.66 6.27
N PRO A 499 -3.80 11.02 5.70
CA PRO A 499 -5.19 11.45 5.87
C PRO A 499 -5.64 11.45 7.32
N SER A 500 -5.22 10.46 8.10
CA SER A 500 -5.58 10.34 9.50
C SER A 500 -7.11 10.31 9.71
N ILE A 501 -7.69 11.29 10.41
CA ILE A 501 -9.15 11.48 10.49
C ILE A 501 -9.74 12.08 9.20
N TYR A 502 -8.97 12.84 8.42
CA TYR A 502 -9.40 13.54 7.20
C TYR A 502 -9.55 12.62 5.98
N ARG A 503 -9.90 11.35 6.20
CA ARG A 503 -10.32 10.37 5.17
C ARG A 503 -11.80 10.49 4.79
N MET A 504 -12.57 11.30 5.52
CA MET A 504 -13.91 11.69 5.13
C MET A 504 -14.33 13.02 5.80
N ALA A 505 -15.13 13.82 5.10
CA ALA A 505 -15.89 14.90 5.74
C ALA A 505 -16.94 14.33 6.72
N TYR A 506 -16.99 14.91 7.92
CA TYR A 506 -17.95 14.61 8.99
C TYR A 506 -19.05 15.68 9.06
N LYS A 507 -20.24 15.30 9.53
CA LYS A 507 -21.38 16.22 9.72
C LYS A 507 -21.43 16.82 11.12
N THR A 508 -20.91 16.12 12.12
CA THR A 508 -20.94 16.56 13.53
C THR A 508 -19.57 16.45 14.21
N ALA A 509 -19.40 17.14 15.33
CA ALA A 509 -18.17 17.08 16.13
C ALA A 509 -17.99 15.70 16.79
N GLU A 510 -19.09 15.04 17.15
CA GLU A 510 -19.11 13.70 17.75
C GLU A 510 -18.65 12.64 16.75
N GLU A 511 -19.10 12.72 15.49
CA GLU A 511 -18.62 11.84 14.41
C GLU A 511 -17.11 11.99 14.19
N ARG A 512 -16.60 13.24 14.16
CA ARG A 512 -15.16 13.52 14.02
C ARG A 512 -14.36 13.01 15.21
N THR A 513 -14.86 13.19 16.43
CA THR A 513 -14.22 12.72 17.67
C THR A 513 -14.20 11.18 17.73
N ALA A 514 -15.27 10.52 17.29
CA ALA A 514 -15.33 9.06 17.20
C ALA A 514 -14.30 8.52 16.18
N ALA A 515 -14.04 9.25 15.10
CA ALA A 515 -13.05 8.88 14.10
C ALA A 515 -11.60 8.90 14.59
N GLU A 516 -11.28 9.62 15.67
CA GLU A 516 -9.94 9.57 16.28
C GLU A 516 -9.54 8.16 16.75
N ARG A 517 -10.51 7.25 16.93
CA ARG A 517 -10.26 5.84 17.27
C ARG A 517 -9.85 4.98 16.07
N SER A 518 -9.98 5.46 14.84
CA SER A 518 -9.71 4.73 13.60
C SER A 518 -9.15 5.65 12.50
N GLN A 519 -7.89 6.04 12.68
CA GLN A 519 -7.16 6.98 11.82
C GLN A 519 -6.44 6.24 10.69
N ASP A 520 -6.37 6.82 9.50
CA ASP A 520 -5.51 6.31 8.42
C ASP A 520 -4.11 6.91 8.49
N CYS A 521 -3.19 6.22 9.15
CA CYS A 521 -1.77 6.56 9.20
C CYS A 521 -0.93 5.64 8.29
N SER A 522 -1.51 5.20 7.17
CA SER A 522 -0.86 4.32 6.18
C SER A 522 -0.86 4.92 4.78
N HIS A 523 -2.02 5.37 4.29
CA HIS A 523 -2.15 6.06 3.00
C HIS A 523 -1.78 7.54 3.10
N TRP A 524 -1.81 8.25 1.98
CA TRP A 524 -1.31 9.62 1.87
C TRP A 524 -2.39 10.55 1.33
N CYS A 525 -2.41 11.77 1.87
CA CYS A 525 -3.17 12.86 1.29
C CYS A 525 -2.70 13.12 -0.15
N LEU A 526 -3.66 13.46 -1.02
CA LEU A 526 -3.41 13.87 -2.40
C LEU A 526 -3.94 15.29 -2.64
N PRO A 527 -3.14 16.23 -3.18
CA PRO A 527 -1.71 16.12 -3.48
C PRO A 527 -0.85 15.90 -2.23
N GLY A 528 0.38 15.40 -2.38
CA GLY A 528 1.25 15.05 -1.25
C GLY A 528 2.41 14.11 -1.60
N VAL A 529 2.80 13.26 -0.65
CA VAL A 529 3.98 12.37 -0.75
C VAL A 529 4.02 11.50 -2.03
N PRO A 530 2.90 10.91 -2.52
CA PRO A 530 2.93 10.14 -3.75
C PRO A 530 3.30 10.94 -5.00
N ASP A 531 3.11 12.27 -5.00
CA ASP A 531 3.55 13.15 -6.09
C ASP A 531 5.09 13.15 -6.19
N THR A 532 5.78 13.08 -5.05
CA THR A 532 7.24 12.94 -4.99
C THR A 532 7.69 11.55 -5.46
N TRP A 533 6.93 10.48 -5.17
CA TRP A 533 7.24 9.17 -5.73
C TRP A 533 7.12 9.17 -7.26
N ASN A 534 6.18 9.93 -7.81
CA ASN A 534 6.01 10.09 -9.26
C ASN A 534 7.11 10.98 -9.89
N GLU A 535 7.59 12.00 -9.18
CA GLU A 535 8.78 12.79 -9.57
C GLU A 535 10.05 11.90 -9.61
N LEU A 536 10.21 11.02 -8.62
CA LEU A 536 11.30 10.04 -8.60
C LEU A 536 11.16 8.97 -9.69
N LEU A 537 9.94 8.48 -9.98
CA LEU A 537 9.69 7.58 -11.11
C LEU A 537 10.11 8.26 -12.43
N TYR A 538 9.68 9.50 -12.67
CA TYR A 538 10.06 10.28 -13.86
C TYR A 538 11.58 10.45 -13.97
N ALA A 539 12.24 10.89 -12.90
CA ALA A 539 13.70 11.04 -12.86
C ALA A 539 14.42 9.69 -13.11
N SER A 540 13.93 8.58 -12.54
CA SER A 540 14.48 7.24 -12.80
C SER A 540 14.30 6.81 -14.26
N MET A 541 13.16 7.10 -14.89
CA MET A 541 12.92 6.77 -16.30
C MET A 541 13.88 7.54 -17.23
N LEU A 542 14.10 8.84 -16.96
CA LEU A 542 15.09 9.66 -17.67
C LEU A 542 16.52 9.16 -17.45
N LYS A 543 16.85 8.71 -16.24
CA LYS A 543 18.18 8.17 -15.89
C LYS A 543 18.47 6.82 -16.55
N VAL A 544 17.45 6.00 -16.77
CA VAL A 544 17.58 4.66 -17.39
C VAL A 544 17.67 4.73 -18.92
N GLY A 545 17.03 5.70 -19.56
CA GLY A 545 17.29 6.01 -20.97
C GLY A 545 16.96 4.87 -21.96
N LEU A 546 15.86 4.14 -21.77
CA LEU A 546 15.43 3.07 -22.69
C LEU A 546 14.36 3.55 -23.69
N GLY A 547 14.49 3.17 -24.96
CA GLY A 547 13.51 3.50 -26.02
C GLY A 547 13.24 5.01 -26.14
N SER A 548 11.97 5.42 -26.07
CA SER A 548 11.52 6.83 -26.10
C SER A 548 11.95 7.67 -24.88
N TRP A 549 12.70 7.08 -23.95
CA TRP A 549 13.23 7.75 -22.75
C TRP A 549 14.70 8.14 -22.89
N LYS A 550 15.33 7.84 -24.04
CA LYS A 550 16.61 8.46 -24.44
C LYS A 550 16.42 9.98 -24.60
N LYS A 551 17.51 10.73 -24.39
CA LYS A 551 17.58 12.17 -24.69
C LYS A 551 17.63 12.39 -26.20
#